data_AF-A0AAW4PL70-F1
#
_entry.id   AF-A0AAW4PL70-F1
#
_cell.length_a   1.000
_cell.length_b   1.000
_cell.length_c   1.000
_cell.angle_alpha   90.00
_cell.angle_beta   90.00
_cell.angle_gamma   90.00
#
_symmetry.space_group_name_H-M   'P 1'
#
loop_
_entity.id
_entity.type
_entity.pdbx_description
1 polymer ?
#
loop_
_entity_poly.entity_id
_entity_poly.type
_entity_poly.pdbx_seq_one_letter_code
_entity_poly.pdbx_strand_id
1 'polypeptide(L)'
;MKESAVEDGVEVTHPKYGRGVVTEYRPNFGAEPDDIVVDFHALDDCRTLPVYAVETAQKVTTANVEPGRFGFTAVVDDGIGTLIVQPNGTGDGYAIELLIGGESIDHATVSRADRTAVQ
;
A
#
# COMPACT_ATOMS: atom_id res chain seq x y z
N MET A 1 21.74 -16.94 2.88
CA MET A 1 20.48 -17.06 2.11
C MET A 1 19.47 -16.20 2.84
N LYS A 2 18.82 -15.23 2.17
CA LYS A 2 17.67 -14.53 2.76
C LYS A 2 16.49 -15.47 2.56
N GLU A 3 16.00 -16.07 3.64
CA GLU A 3 14.71 -16.76 3.64
C GLU A 3 13.64 -15.69 3.40
N SER A 4 13.16 -15.63 2.16
CA SER A 4 11.93 -14.92 1.82
C SER A 4 10.80 -15.72 2.44
N ALA A 5 10.45 -15.43 3.69
CA ALA A 5 9.37 -16.10 4.41
C ALA A 5 8.03 -15.70 3.79
N VAL A 6 7.64 -16.39 2.72
CA VAL A 6 6.31 -16.28 2.13
C VAL A 6 5.46 -17.36 2.80
N GLU A 7 4.77 -16.96 3.85
CA GLU A 7 3.83 -17.79 4.61
C GLU A 7 2.39 -17.48 4.20
N ASP A 8 1.48 -18.41 4.46
CA ASP A 8 0.04 -18.19 4.31
C ASP A 8 -0.41 -16.97 5.16
N GLY A 9 -1.25 -16.12 4.59
CA GLY A 9 -1.71 -14.86 5.19
C GLY A 9 -0.79 -13.65 4.98
N VAL A 10 0.33 -13.79 4.26
CA VAL A 10 1.20 -12.66 3.91
C VAL A 10 0.59 -11.84 2.77
N GLU A 11 0.49 -10.53 2.97
CA GLU A 11 0.06 -9.59 1.93
C GLU A 11 1.22 -9.32 0.96
N VAL A 12 0.94 -9.40 -0.33
CA VAL A 12 1.92 -9.26 -1.42
C VAL A 12 1.40 -8.33 -2.50
N THR A 13 2.32 -7.67 -3.21
CA THR A 13 2.02 -6.86 -4.38
C THR A 13 2.56 -7.54 -5.64
N HIS A 14 1.76 -7.51 -6.70
CA HIS A 14 2.17 -7.91 -8.05
C HIS A 14 1.97 -6.73 -9.03
N PRO A 15 2.96 -6.40 -9.88
CA PRO A 15 2.92 -5.20 -10.74
C PRO A 15 1.75 -5.15 -11.73
N LYS A 16 1.19 -6.31 -12.10
CA LYS A 16 0.04 -6.40 -13.01
C LYS A 16 -1.31 -6.54 -12.31
N TYR A 17 -1.35 -7.10 -11.10
CA TYR A 17 -2.59 -7.56 -10.46
C TYR A 17 -2.88 -6.79 -9.16
N GLY A 18 -1.97 -5.92 -8.72
CA GLY A 18 -2.12 -5.14 -7.49
C GLY A 18 -1.81 -5.96 -6.25
N ARG A 19 -2.48 -5.62 -5.14
CA ARG A 19 -2.33 -6.29 -3.85
C ARG A 19 -3.19 -7.54 -3.74
N GLY A 20 -2.66 -8.54 -3.06
CA GLY A 20 -3.37 -9.76 -2.70
C GLY A 20 -2.78 -10.43 -1.47
N VAL A 21 -3.45 -11.46 -0.98
CA VAL A 21 -3.02 -12.25 0.16
C VAL A 21 -2.60 -13.63 -0.31
N VAL A 22 -1.44 -14.10 0.13
CA VAL A 22 -1.01 -15.49 -0.10
C VAL A 22 -1.95 -16.40 0.69
N THR A 23 -2.64 -17.31 0.00
CA THR A 23 -3.56 -18.27 0.60
C THR A 23 -3.00 -19.70 0.63
N GLU A 24 -1.95 -19.97 -0.14
CA GLU A 24 -1.33 -21.29 -0.21
C GLU A 24 0.13 -21.17 -0.69
N TYR A 25 1.02 -21.95 -0.08
CA TYR A 25 2.41 -22.13 -0.51
C TYR A 25 2.61 -23.52 -1.11
N ARG A 26 3.17 -23.59 -2.32
CA ARG A 26 3.37 -24.83 -3.09
C ARG A 26 4.86 -25.02 -3.42
N PRO A 27 5.58 -25.80 -2.60
CA PRO A 27 7.00 -26.03 -2.83
C PRO A 27 7.26 -26.94 -4.03
N ASN A 28 8.17 -26.54 -4.91
CA ASN A 28 8.63 -27.29 -6.08
C ASN A 28 10.03 -27.87 -5.80
N PHE A 29 10.06 -29.07 -5.21
CA PHE A 29 11.31 -29.76 -4.88
C PHE A 29 11.99 -30.34 -6.14
N GLY A 30 12.80 -29.55 -6.86
CA GLY A 30 13.65 -30.11 -7.92
C GLY A 30 14.44 -29.16 -8.81
N ALA A 31 13.86 -28.08 -9.32
CA ALA A 31 14.55 -27.13 -10.22
C ALA A 31 13.77 -25.85 -10.52
N GLU A 32 12.47 -25.81 -10.22
CA GLU A 32 11.64 -24.63 -10.43
C GLU A 32 11.46 -23.86 -9.13
N PRO A 33 11.31 -22.53 -9.20
CA PRO A 33 10.95 -21.74 -8.03
C PRO A 33 9.61 -22.20 -7.47
N ASP A 34 9.47 -22.10 -6.14
CA ASP A 34 8.23 -22.41 -5.45
C ASP A 34 7.08 -21.51 -5.96
N ASP A 35 5.87 -22.06 -5.94
CA ASP A 35 4.66 -21.36 -6.34
C ASP A 35 3.87 -20.93 -5.10
N ILE A 36 3.08 -19.87 -5.26
CA ILE A 36 2.12 -19.39 -4.28
C ILE A 36 0.77 -19.17 -4.95
N VAL A 37 -0.29 -19.38 -4.20
CA VAL A 37 -1.63 -18.95 -4.59
C VAL A 37 -1.92 -17.62 -3.90
N VAL A 38 -2.26 -16.61 -4.69
CA VAL A 38 -2.56 -15.27 -4.20
C VAL A 38 -4.00 -14.91 -4.57
N ASP A 39 -4.78 -14.52 -3.57
CA ASP A 39 -6.11 -13.93 -3.74
C ASP A 39 -5.96 -12.41 -3.87
N PHE A 40 -6.17 -11.88 -5.08
CA PHE A 40 -5.91 -10.47 -5.39
C PHE A 40 -7.12 -9.61 -5.08
N HIS A 41 -7.02 -8.57 -4.25
CA HIS A 41 -8.19 -7.77 -3.85
C HIS A 41 -8.94 -7.10 -5.01
N ALA A 42 -8.25 -6.78 -6.10
CA ALA A 42 -8.83 -6.14 -7.28
C ALA A 42 -9.46 -7.13 -8.28
N LEU A 43 -9.19 -8.43 -8.12
CA LEU A 43 -9.68 -9.49 -8.98
C LEU A 43 -10.45 -10.45 -8.07
N ASP A 44 -11.74 -10.65 -8.28
CA ASP A 44 -12.52 -11.64 -7.51
C ASP A 44 -12.11 -13.09 -7.90
N ASP A 45 -10.81 -13.38 -7.91
CA ASP A 45 -10.14 -14.54 -8.48
C ASP A 45 -8.74 -14.75 -7.85
N CYS A 46 -8.37 -16.02 -7.66
CA CYS A 46 -7.08 -16.44 -7.12
C CYS A 46 -6.13 -16.83 -8.25
N ARG A 47 -4.84 -16.49 -8.13
CA ARG A 47 -3.83 -16.88 -9.13
C ARG A 47 -2.65 -17.61 -8.51
N THR A 48 -2.24 -18.67 -9.19
CA THR A 48 -0.96 -19.32 -8.93
C THR A 48 0.14 -18.58 -9.66
N LEU A 49 1.14 -18.12 -8.91
CA LEU A 49 2.29 -17.37 -9.41
C LEU A 49 3.56 -17.91 -8.74
N PRO A 50 4.72 -17.85 -9.41
CA PRO A 50 5.96 -18.20 -8.74
C PRO A 50 6.31 -17.14 -7.69
N VAL A 51 6.91 -17.55 -6.59
CA VAL A 51 7.20 -16.70 -5.41
C VAL A 51 7.97 -15.42 -5.79
N TYR A 52 8.88 -15.48 -6.77
CA TYR A 52 9.67 -14.32 -7.20
C TYR A 52 8.88 -13.28 -7.99
N ALA A 53 7.64 -13.58 -8.42
CA ALA A 53 6.80 -12.67 -9.18
C ALA A 53 6.07 -11.65 -8.30
N VAL A 54 6.12 -11.81 -6.98
CA VAL A 54 5.47 -10.92 -6.02
C VAL A 54 6.49 -10.34 -5.04
N GLU A 55 6.20 -9.15 -4.54
CA GLU A 55 6.94 -8.54 -3.44
C GLU A 55 6.05 -8.50 -2.20
N THR A 56 6.61 -8.59 -0.99
CA THR A 56 5.82 -8.40 0.24
C THR A 56 5.24 -6.99 0.22
N ALA A 57 3.92 -6.88 0.34
CA ALA A 57 3.25 -5.58 0.32
C ALA A 57 3.76 -4.77 1.51
N GLN A 58 4.33 -3.58 1.25
CA GLN A 58 4.80 -2.74 2.34
C GLN A 58 3.59 -2.24 3.14
N LYS A 59 3.51 -2.72 4.38
CA LYS A 59 2.57 -2.24 5.40
C LYS A 59 2.83 -0.75 5.63
N VAL A 60 1.77 0.09 5.66
CA VAL A 60 1.78 1.55 5.96
C VAL A 60 3.13 2.01 6.52
N THR A 61 3.97 2.57 5.65
CA THR A 61 5.42 2.61 5.88
C THR A 61 5.77 3.57 7.01
N THR A 62 5.00 4.63 7.26
CA THR A 62 5.19 5.49 8.43
C THR A 62 3.96 6.36 8.70
N ALA A 63 3.51 6.38 9.96
CA ALA A 63 2.62 7.41 10.48
C ALA A 63 3.40 8.23 11.50
N ASN A 64 3.92 9.39 11.09
CA ASN A 64 4.71 10.25 11.96
C ASN A 64 3.86 11.41 12.48
N VAL A 65 3.92 11.63 13.79
CA VAL A 65 3.40 12.84 14.44
C VAL A 65 4.62 13.67 14.84
N GLU A 66 4.92 14.71 14.06
CA GLU A 66 6.02 15.63 14.38
C GLU A 66 5.63 16.55 15.56
N PRO A 67 6.45 16.62 16.63
CA PRO A 67 6.20 17.56 17.72
C PRO A 67 6.12 19.00 17.21
N GLY A 68 5.00 19.68 17.46
CA GLY A 68 4.78 21.06 17.04
C GLY A 68 4.00 21.23 15.72
N ARG A 69 3.67 20.14 15.00
CA ARG A 69 2.66 20.16 13.93
C ARG A 69 1.32 19.65 14.48
N PHE A 70 0.24 20.36 14.16
CA PHE A 70 -1.11 19.84 14.39
C PHE A 70 -1.45 18.86 13.26
N GLY A 71 -1.46 17.56 13.56
CA GLY A 71 -1.86 16.51 12.61
C GLY A 71 -0.85 15.38 12.51
N PHE A 72 -1.08 14.48 11.56
CA PHE A 72 -0.20 13.35 11.25
C PHE A 72 0.22 13.39 9.78
N THR A 73 1.37 12.81 9.47
CA THR A 73 1.74 12.46 8.10
C THR A 73 1.60 10.96 7.93
N ALA A 74 0.91 10.52 6.88
CA ALA A 74 0.79 9.11 6.51
C ALA A 74 1.25 8.92 5.06
N VAL A 75 2.06 7.89 4.83
CA VAL A 75 2.48 7.45 3.50
C VAL A 75 2.04 6.00 3.31
N VAL A 76 1.22 5.77 2.28
CA VAL A 76 0.75 4.45 1.89
C VAL A 76 1.30 4.13 0.51
N ASP A 77 2.07 3.07 0.40
CA ASP A 77 2.61 2.57 -0.86
C ASP A 77 2.02 1.19 -1.12
N ASP A 78 1.30 1.04 -2.23
CA ASP A 78 0.73 -0.25 -2.63
C ASP A 78 1.58 -1.01 -3.66
N GLY A 79 2.73 -0.43 -4.05
CA GLY A 79 3.66 -0.90 -5.08
C GLY A 79 3.24 -0.56 -6.52
N ILE A 80 2.09 0.10 -6.70
CA ILE A 80 1.68 0.72 -7.97
C ILE A 80 1.70 2.25 -7.84
N GLY A 81 1.22 2.76 -6.71
CA GLY A 81 1.19 4.17 -6.39
C GLY A 81 1.46 4.45 -4.92
N THR A 82 1.77 5.72 -4.66
CA THR A 82 2.04 6.24 -3.31
C THR A 82 1.01 7.30 -2.99
N LEU A 83 0.26 7.12 -1.89
CA LEU A 83 -0.62 8.14 -1.33
C LEU A 83 0.10 8.82 -0.16
N ILE A 84 0.22 10.14 -0.23
CA ILE A 84 0.81 10.98 0.83
C ILE A 84 -0.29 11.85 1.42
N VAL A 85 -0.49 11.74 2.74
CA VAL A 85 -1.37 12.60 3.52
C VAL A 85 -0.51 13.38 4.49
N GLN A 86 -0.58 14.72 4.45
CA GLN A 86 0.21 15.59 5.32
C GLN A 86 -0.59 16.79 5.80
N PRO A 87 -0.28 17.38 6.97
CA PRO A 87 -0.92 18.62 7.41
C PRO A 87 -0.68 19.72 6.38
N ASN A 88 -1.72 20.49 6.05
CA ASN A 88 -1.63 21.57 5.06
C ASN A 88 -0.83 22.81 5.52
N GLY A 89 -0.27 22.77 6.73
CA GLY A 89 0.52 23.86 7.31
C GLY A 89 -0.30 24.98 7.96
N THR A 90 -1.60 25.08 7.68
CA THR A 90 -2.52 26.06 8.26
C THR A 90 -3.31 25.51 9.45
N GLY A 91 -3.24 24.20 9.70
CA GLY A 91 -3.80 23.55 10.90
C GLY A 91 -5.31 23.31 10.83
N ASP A 92 -5.92 23.58 9.68
CA ASP A 92 -7.35 23.39 9.41
C ASP A 92 -7.64 22.14 8.57
N GLY A 93 -6.60 21.41 8.12
CA GLY A 93 -6.81 20.31 7.20
C GLY A 93 -5.55 19.53 6.79
N TYR A 94 -5.69 18.79 5.70
CA TYR A 94 -4.66 17.95 5.10
C TYR A 94 -4.52 18.23 3.60
N ALA A 95 -3.29 18.18 3.12
CA ALA A 95 -2.97 18.01 1.71
C ALA A 95 -2.81 16.51 1.44
N ILE A 96 -3.42 16.06 0.35
CA ILE A 96 -3.41 14.67 -0.11
C ILE A 96 -2.82 14.66 -1.51
N GLU A 97 -1.78 13.88 -1.72
CA GLU A 97 -1.11 13.72 -3.01
C GLU A 97 -1.07 12.25 -3.40
N LEU A 98 -1.42 11.95 -4.65
CA LEU A 98 -1.31 10.61 -5.23
C LEU A 98 -0.20 10.62 -6.28
N LEU A 99 0.76 9.70 -6.13
CA LEU A 99 1.87 9.51 -7.05
C LEU A 99 1.79 8.13 -7.71
N ILE A 100 2.16 8.04 -8.99
CA ILE A 100 2.38 6.77 -9.69
C ILE A 100 3.79 6.81 -10.29
N GLY A 101 4.63 5.82 -9.97
CA GLY A 101 6.02 5.81 -10.42
C GLY A 101 6.86 7.02 -9.96
N GLY A 102 6.44 7.70 -8.88
CA GLY A 102 7.06 8.93 -8.37
C GLY A 102 6.58 10.22 -9.02
N GLU A 103 5.68 10.17 -10.01
CA GLU A 103 5.06 11.36 -10.60
C GLU A 103 3.72 11.66 -9.93
N SER A 104 3.51 12.93 -9.56
CA SER A 104 2.25 13.43 -9.01
C SER A 104 1.17 13.41 -10.07
N ILE A 105 0.09 12.65 -9.85
CA ILE A 105 -1.02 12.51 -10.79
C ILE A 105 -2.29 13.21 -10.33
N ASP A 106 -2.46 13.39 -9.02
CA ASP A 106 -3.60 14.11 -8.45
C ASP A 106 -3.22 14.75 -7.11
N HIS A 107 -3.89 15.84 -6.79
CA HIS A 107 -3.71 16.58 -5.56
C HIS A 107 -5.04 17.15 -5.07
N ALA A 108 -5.33 16.90 -3.79
CA ALA A 108 -6.52 17.41 -3.13
C ALA A 108 -6.16 18.08 -1.80
N THR A 109 -6.99 19.02 -1.39
CA THR A 109 -6.93 19.61 -0.05
C THR A 109 -8.25 19.38 0.66
N VAL A 110 -8.18 18.85 1.88
CA VAL A 110 -9.33 18.60 2.73
C VAL A 110 -9.21 19.47 3.96
N SER A 111 -10.04 20.51 4.05
CA SER A 111 -10.17 21.33 5.26
C SER A 111 -11.38 20.89 6.09
N ARG A 112 -11.30 21.08 7.42
CA ARG A 112 -12.47 21.02 8.28
C ARG A 112 -13.46 22.07 7.79
N ALA A 113 -14.66 21.64 7.41
CA ALA A 113 -15.73 22.57 7.10
C ALA A 113 -15.98 23.46 8.32
N ASP A 114 -15.90 24.79 8.13
CA ASP A 114 -16.29 25.76 9.14
C ASP A 114 -17.78 25.56 9.44
N ARG A 115 -18.08 24.93 10.59
CA ARG A 115 -19.47 24.74 11.06
C ARG A 115 -20.12 26.03 11.56
N THR A 116 -19.53 27.20 11.27
CA THR A 116 -20.03 28.52 11.66
C THR A 116 -20.98 29.15 10.64
N ALA A 117 -21.17 28.55 9.46
CA ALA A 117 -22.12 29.02 8.45
C ALA A 117 -23.38 28.13 8.36
N VAL A 118 -24.08 27.97 9.48
CA VAL A 118 -25.51 27.65 9.46
C VAL A 118 -26.20 28.59 10.44
N GLN A 119 -26.60 29.76 9.94
CA GLN A 119 -27.61 30.63 10.55
C GLN A 119 -28.81 30.69 9.62
#